data_AF-G2WVE1-F1
#
_entry.id   AF-G2WVE1-F1
#
_cell.length_a   1.000
_cell.length_b   1.000
_cell.length_c   1.000
_cell.angle_alpha   90.00
_cell.angle_beta   90.00
_cell.angle_gamma   90.00
#
_symmetry.space_group_name_H-M   'P 1'
#
loop_
_entity.id
_entity.type
_entity.pdbx_description
1 polymer ?
#
loop_
_entity_poly.entity_id
_entity_poly.type
_entity_poly.pdbx_seq_one_letter_code
_entity_poly.pdbx_strand_id
1 'polypeptide(L)'
;MDDKDTVDGSELSSPDDADRFMLSDHRLLTSGFFADCEIVLGSKTWKLHKSVICLRSKYFERAFMGHWPEAKSGNITLSTDQFTEEQIEWLISFVYTGGT
;
A
#
# COMPACT_ATOMS: atom_id res chain seq x y z
N MET A 1 -28.47 -34.32 13.44
CA MET A 1 -28.35 -34.78 12.05
C MET A 1 -28.13 -33.52 11.22
N ASP A 2 -26.87 -33.10 11.23
CA ASP A 2 -26.03 -32.77 10.05
C ASP A 2 -26.79 -32.28 8.80
N ASP A 3 -26.52 -31.12 8.23
CA ASP A 3 -25.24 -30.81 7.58
C ASP A 3 -24.84 -29.34 7.63
N LYS A 4 -23.53 -29.17 7.54
CA LYS A 4 -22.72 -27.99 7.80
C LYS A 4 -22.17 -27.48 6.46
N ASP A 5 -22.81 -26.48 5.86
CA ASP A 5 -22.17 -25.67 4.81
C ASP A 5 -21.54 -24.43 5.45
N THR A 6 -20.59 -24.66 6.35
CA THR A 6 -19.59 -23.65 6.67
C THR A 6 -18.56 -23.73 5.56
N VAL A 7 -18.65 -22.80 4.59
CA VAL A 7 -17.60 -22.61 3.60
C VAL A 7 -16.32 -22.26 4.38
N ASP A 8 -15.41 -23.22 4.44
CA ASP A 8 -14.13 -23.09 5.09
C ASP A 8 -13.29 -22.10 4.28
N GLY A 9 -12.94 -20.96 4.88
CA GLY A 9 -12.12 -19.91 4.28
C GLY A 9 -10.65 -20.30 4.14
N SER A 10 -10.37 -21.60 3.98
CA SER A 10 -9.05 -22.21 3.92
C SER A 10 -8.69 -22.72 2.52
N GLU A 11 -9.24 -22.11 1.46
CA GLU A 11 -8.51 -22.08 0.17
C GLU A 11 -7.23 -21.28 0.37
N LEU A 12 -6.24 -21.95 0.98
CA LEU A 12 -4.85 -21.56 1.08
C LEU A 12 -4.38 -21.35 -0.35
N SER A 13 -4.26 -20.07 -0.73
CA SER A 13 -3.63 -19.62 -1.96
C SER A 13 -2.36 -20.43 -2.19
N SER A 14 -2.21 -21.03 -3.37
CA SER A 14 -0.98 -21.74 -3.73
C SER A 14 0.20 -20.78 -3.52
N PRO A 15 1.40 -21.24 -3.14
CA PRO A 15 2.59 -20.39 -3.12
C PRO A 15 2.75 -19.57 -4.42
N ASP A 16 2.37 -20.16 -5.55
CA ASP A 16 2.35 -19.51 -6.87
C ASP A 16 1.41 -18.29 -6.95
N ASP A 17 0.30 -18.30 -6.20
CA ASP A 17 -0.64 -17.18 -6.16
C ASP A 17 -0.08 -16.02 -5.34
N ALA A 18 0.56 -16.28 -4.21
CA ALA A 18 1.22 -15.26 -3.40
C ALA A 18 2.32 -14.55 -4.20
N ASP A 19 3.15 -15.31 -4.92
CA ASP A 19 4.18 -14.78 -5.82
C ASP A 19 3.57 -13.94 -6.95
N ARG A 20 2.44 -14.38 -7.50
CA ARG A 20 1.72 -13.63 -8.55
C ARG A 20 1.18 -12.28 -8.05
N PHE A 21 0.68 -12.22 -6.81
CA PHE A 21 0.22 -10.97 -6.21
C PHE A 21 1.38 -10.01 -5.94
N MET A 22 2.49 -10.51 -5.38
CA MET A 22 3.69 -9.69 -5.15
C MET A 22 4.26 -9.10 -6.45
N LEU A 23 4.33 -9.88 -7.52
CA LEU A 23 4.78 -9.41 -8.83
C LEU A 23 3.86 -8.33 -9.41
N SER A 24 2.55 -8.48 -9.22
CA SER A 24 1.57 -7.52 -9.72
C SER A 24 1.65 -6.19 -8.96
N ASP A 25 1.79 -6.23 -7.63
CA ASP A 25 1.95 -5.05 -6.79
C ASP A 25 3.26 -4.32 -7.07
N HIS A 26 4.36 -5.07 -7.24
CA HIS A 26 5.64 -4.48 -7.65
C HIS A 26 5.54 -3.77 -9.01
N ARG A 27 4.79 -4.33 -9.97
CA ARG A 27 4.54 -3.69 -11.27
C ARG A 27 3.69 -2.43 -11.14
N LEU A 28 2.68 -2.41 -10.27
CA LEU A 28 1.91 -1.20 -9.99
C LEU A 28 2.82 -0.10 -9.42
N LEU A 29 3.64 -0.44 -8.41
CA LEU A 29 4.55 0.51 -7.77
C LEU A 29 5.56 1.10 -8.77
N THR A 30 6.22 0.24 -9.55
CA THR A 30 7.28 0.67 -10.49
C THR A 30 6.75 1.40 -11.72
N SER A 31 5.56 1.06 -12.21
CA SER A 31 4.96 1.74 -13.36
C SER A 31 4.23 3.04 -12.99
N GLY A 32 3.69 3.13 -11.77
CA GLY A 32 2.84 4.23 -11.33
C GLY A 32 1.48 4.30 -12.05
N PHE A 33 1.07 3.24 -12.75
CA PHE A 33 -0.20 3.21 -13.46
C PHE A 33 -1.39 3.26 -12.51
N PHE A 34 -2.29 4.22 -12.74
CA PHE A 34 -3.47 4.47 -11.91
C PHE A 34 -3.17 5.00 -10.50
N ALA A 35 -1.96 5.51 -10.26
CA ALA A 35 -1.64 6.19 -9.02
C ALA A 35 -2.57 7.40 -8.81
N ASP A 36 -3.14 7.50 -7.61
CA ASP A 36 -4.17 8.46 -7.20
C ASP A 36 -3.80 9.19 -5.89
N CYS A 37 -2.60 8.96 -5.39
CA CYS A 37 -2.01 9.68 -4.28
C CYS A 37 -0.48 9.77 -4.42
N GLU A 38 0.12 10.59 -3.58
CA GLU A 38 1.57 10.75 -3.54
C GLU A 38 2.09 11.03 -2.12
N ILE A 39 3.32 10.59 -1.89
CA ILE A 39 4.14 11.00 -0.74
C ILE A 39 5.24 11.91 -1.26
N VAL A 40 5.45 13.04 -0.61
CA VAL A 40 6.50 14.02 -0.93
C VAL A 40 7.46 14.11 0.24
N LEU A 41 8.77 14.00 -0.04
CA LEU A 41 9.84 14.23 0.93
C LEU A 41 10.89 15.13 0.28
N GLY A 42 10.93 16.39 0.69
CA GLY A 42 11.80 17.39 0.08
C GLY A 42 11.53 17.53 -1.43
N SER A 43 12.51 17.14 -2.25
CA SER A 43 12.40 17.18 -3.72
C SER A 43 11.89 15.89 -4.35
N LYS A 44 11.73 14.82 -3.57
CA LYS A 44 11.33 13.51 -4.07
C LYS A 44 9.83 13.28 -3.89
N THR A 45 9.25 12.58 -4.85
CA THR A 45 7.83 12.26 -4.86
C THR A 45 7.63 10.81 -5.30
N TRP A 46 6.87 10.06 -4.51
CA TRP A 46 6.44 8.70 -4.85
C TRP A 46 4.95 8.72 -5.17
N LYS A 47 4.57 8.27 -6.36
CA LYS A 47 3.18 8.11 -6.79
C LYS A 47 2.68 6.74 -6.40
N LEU A 48 1.56 6.68 -5.69
CA LEU A 48 1.05 5.49 -5.03
C LEU A 48 -0.46 5.32 -5.27
N HIS A 49 -0.99 4.18 -4.81
CA HIS A 49 -2.39 3.79 -4.96
C HIS A 49 -3.05 3.72 -3.58
N LYS A 50 -4.07 4.56 -3.34
CA LYS A 50 -4.83 4.56 -2.09
C LYS A 50 -5.42 3.19 -1.79
N SER A 51 -5.92 2.51 -2.82
CA SER A 51 -6.47 1.14 -2.72
C SER A 51 -5.47 0.12 -2.17
N VAL A 52 -4.16 0.32 -2.40
CA VAL A 52 -3.12 -0.55 -1.86
C VAL A 52 -2.71 -0.10 -0.46
N ILE A 53 -2.26 1.15 -0.33
CA ILE A 53 -1.60 1.60 0.91
C ILE A 53 -2.56 1.79 2.08
N CYS A 54 -3.83 2.16 1.83
CA CYS A 54 -4.82 2.33 2.89
C CYS A 54 -5.24 0.98 3.49
N LEU A 55 -5.44 -0.04 2.66
CA LEU A 55 -5.82 -1.38 3.13
C LEU A 55 -4.70 -2.07 3.91
N ARG A 56 -3.45 -1.63 3.73
CA ARG A 56 -2.25 -2.23 4.34
C ARG A 56 -1.62 -1.38 5.43
N SER A 57 -2.16 -0.19 5.69
CA SER A 57 -1.66 0.70 6.74
C SER A 57 -2.78 1.57 7.30
N LYS A 58 -3.06 1.39 8.59
CA LYS A 58 -4.02 2.22 9.33
C LYS A 58 -3.63 3.70 9.36
N TYR A 59 -2.33 4.00 9.21
CA TYR A 59 -1.88 5.39 9.09
C TYR A 59 -2.40 6.02 7.79
N PHE A 60 -2.13 5.37 6.65
CA PHE A 60 -2.57 5.87 5.35
C PHE A 60 -4.09 5.85 5.19
N GLU A 61 -4.76 4.82 5.72
CA GLU A 61 -6.22 4.77 5.81
C GLU A 61 -6.77 6.03 6.48
N ARG A 62 -6.27 6.38 7.66
CA ARG A 62 -6.72 7.57 8.40
C ARG A 62 -6.37 8.86 7.69
N ALA A 63 -5.18 8.96 7.11
CA ALA A 63 -4.73 10.14 6.38
C ALA A 63 -5.63 10.40 5.15
N PHE A 64 -5.91 9.37 4.34
CA PHE A 64 -6.62 9.53 3.06
C PHE A 64 -8.14 9.37 3.12
N MET A 65 -8.69 8.72 4.14
CA MET A 65 -10.15 8.51 4.28
C MET A 65 -10.76 9.35 5.40
N GLY A 66 -9.93 10.07 6.17
CA GLY A 66 -10.36 10.92 7.27
C GLY A 66 -10.76 12.34 6.85
N HIS A 67 -10.74 13.24 7.83
CA HIS A 67 -11.05 14.67 7.65
C HIS A 67 -9.80 15.53 7.41
N TRP A 68 -8.65 14.89 7.22
CA TRP A 68 -7.37 15.56 7.05
C TRP A 68 -7.22 16.16 5.64
N PRO A 69 -6.40 17.21 5.46
CA PRO A 69 -6.15 17.79 4.14
C PRO A 69 -5.73 16.76 3.08
N GLU A 70 -4.95 15.77 3.49
CA GLU A 70 -4.43 14.64 2.71
C GLU A 70 -5.56 13.86 2.01
N ALA A 71 -6.72 13.72 2.66
CA ALA A 71 -7.88 13.03 2.08
C ALA A 71 -8.40 13.74 0.83
N LYS A 72 -8.35 15.08 0.82
CA LYS A 72 -8.78 15.92 -0.30
C LYS A 72 -7.67 16.12 -1.33
N SER A 73 -6.44 16.37 -0.88
CA SER A 73 -5.31 16.65 -1.76
C SER A 73 -4.77 15.39 -2.44
N GLY A 74 -4.87 14.23 -1.78
CA GLY A 74 -4.16 13.02 -2.20
C GLY A 74 -2.65 13.11 -1.98
N ASN A 75 -2.16 14.12 -1.26
CA ASN A 75 -0.74 14.35 -1.02
C ASN A 75 -0.44 14.27 0.47
N ILE A 76 0.58 13.48 0.82
CA ILE A 76 1.21 13.47 2.15
C ILE A 76 2.60 14.09 2.00
N THR A 77 2.83 15.22 2.65
CA THR A 77 4.15 15.85 2.71
C THR A 77 4.85 15.50 4.01
N LEU A 78 6.03 14.88 3.91
CA LEU A 78 6.89 14.50 5.02
C LEU A 78 8.09 15.43 5.10
N SER A 79 8.67 15.51 6.30
CA SER A 79 9.81 16.40 6.58
C SER A 79 11.14 15.66 6.56
N THR A 80 12.14 16.25 5.91
CA THR A 80 13.48 15.67 5.70
C THR A 80 14.35 15.64 6.96
N ASP A 81 13.93 16.30 8.04
CA ASP A 81 14.55 16.23 9.37
C ASP A 81 14.12 14.96 10.14
N GLN A 82 13.00 14.34 9.75
CA GLN A 82 12.43 13.16 10.40
C GLN A 82 12.68 11.87 9.65
N PHE A 83 12.68 11.92 8.31
CA PHE A 83 12.78 10.74 7.45
C PHE A 83 13.82 10.94 6.36
N THR A 84 14.50 9.85 6.00
CA THR A 84 15.34 9.77 4.80
C THR A 84 14.55 9.20 3.63
N GLU A 85 14.99 9.48 2.40
CA GLU A 85 14.36 8.89 1.20
C GLU A 85 14.38 7.36 1.23
N GLU A 86 15.49 6.77 1.69
CA GLU A 86 15.64 5.32 1.83
C GLU A 86 14.59 4.73 2.78
N GLN A 87 14.35 5.35 3.95
CA GLN A 87 13.33 4.89 4.88
C GLN A 87 11.93 4.89 4.25
N ILE A 88 11.62 5.91 3.44
CA ILE A 88 10.33 6.00 2.74
C ILE A 88 10.24 4.97 1.62
N GLU A 89 11.31 4.74 0.87
CA GLU A 89 11.36 3.69 -0.15
C GLU A 89 11.15 2.29 0.45
N TRP A 90 11.83 1.99 1.56
CA TRP A 90 11.67 0.73 2.28
C TRP A 90 10.25 0.56 2.81
N LEU A 91 9.68 1.61 3.41
CA LEU A 91 8.28 1.61 3.86
C LEU A 91 7.31 1.33 2.72
N ILE A 92 7.47 2.02 1.59
CA ILE A 92 6.60 1.85 0.41
C ILE A 92 6.76 0.45 -0.15
N SER A 93 8.00 -0.03 -0.34
CA SER A 93 8.28 -1.39 -0.82
C SER A 93 7.60 -2.42 0.09
N PHE A 94 7.81 -2.31 1.40
CA PHE A 94 7.19 -3.20 2.39
C PHE A 94 5.66 -3.20 2.31
N VAL A 95 5.02 -2.03 2.16
CA VAL A 95 3.55 -1.94 2.02
C VAL A 95 3.05 -2.60 0.73
N TYR A 96 3.82 -2.56 -0.36
CA TYR A 96 3.41 -3.17 -1.63
C TYR A 96 3.72 -4.67 -1.69
N THR A 97 4.88 -5.10 -1.22
CA THR A 97 5.40 -6.45 -1.49
C THR A 97 5.66 -7.27 -0.23
N GLY A 98 5.42 -6.74 0.97
CA GLY A 98 5.59 -7.48 2.23
C GLY A 98 7.03 -7.61 2.74
N GLY A 99 7.99 -7.01 2.05
CA GLY A 99 9.42 -7.12 2.36
C GLY A 99 10.06 -8.33 1.69
N THR A 100 11.19 -8.09 1.02
CA THR A 100 12.08 -9.13 0.46
C THR A 100 13.38 -9.17 1.24
#